data_AF-A0A0A3YQ59-F1
#
_entry.id   AF-A0A0A3YQ59-F1
#
_cell.length_a   1.000
_cell.length_b   1.000
_cell.length_c   1.000
_cell.angle_alpha   90.00
_cell.angle_beta   90.00
_cell.angle_gamma   90.00
#
_symmetry.space_group_name_H-M   'P 1'
#
loop_
_entity.id
_entity.type
_entity.pdbx_description
1 polymer ?
#
loop_
_entity_poly.entity_id
_entity_poly.type
_entity_poly.pdbx_seq_one_letter_code
_entity_poly.pdbx_strand_id
1 'polypeptide(L)'
;MFILLARDPMAPMIVQNWVNARKHLIATGEKPLEDMDLVDEALTCAAEMRGWRFDNEGKWRVRADEGVDPTTADLFKPTGNHGLVDAEICFNSLLLVCDTDVTEDLVATWTQEQMDRAYDWAMRLHLHASDNSGVFVPERPDFIPKFARLAGTDS
;
A
#
# COMPACT_ATOMS: atom_id res chain seq x y z
N MET A 1 11.27 -14.19 15.27
CA MET A 1 10.17 -13.19 15.35
C MET A 1 9.94 -12.50 13.99
N PHE A 2 11.01 -12.08 13.31
CA PHE A 2 10.99 -11.48 11.96
C PHE A 2 10.12 -12.21 10.92
N ILE A 3 10.30 -13.52 10.77
CA ILE A 3 9.56 -14.35 9.77
C ILE A 3 8.05 -14.44 10.09
N LEU A 4 7.65 -14.37 11.36
CA LEU A 4 6.24 -14.41 11.74
C LEU A 4 5.54 -13.09 11.41
N LEU A 5 6.22 -11.96 11.62
CA LEU A 5 5.70 -10.64 11.25
C LEU A 5 5.71 -10.44 9.73
N ALA A 6 6.72 -10.94 9.02
CA ALA A 6 6.76 -10.87 7.55
C ALA A 6 5.65 -11.71 6.87
N ARG A 7 5.00 -12.64 7.58
CA ARG A 7 3.82 -13.37 7.07
C ARG A 7 2.54 -12.54 7.14
N ASP A 8 2.46 -11.59 8.06
CA ASP A 8 1.34 -10.65 8.13
C ASP A 8 1.49 -9.61 7.01
N PRO A 9 0.51 -9.49 6.09
CA PRO A 9 0.59 -8.54 5.00
C PRO A 9 0.66 -7.07 5.46
N MET A 10 0.14 -6.77 6.66
CA MET A 10 0.03 -5.40 7.20
C MET A 10 1.25 -4.98 8.02
N ALA A 11 2.04 -5.93 8.52
CA ALA A 11 3.19 -5.64 9.37
C ALA A 11 4.18 -4.62 8.78
N PRO A 12 4.66 -4.74 7.52
CA PRO A 12 5.59 -3.75 6.96
C PRO A 12 4.96 -2.35 6.83
N MET A 13 3.65 -2.26 6.57
CA MET A 13 2.92 -0.99 6.47
C MET A 13 2.75 -0.35 7.86
N ILE A 14 2.39 -1.13 8.88
CA ILE A 14 2.23 -0.64 10.26
C ILE A 14 3.56 -0.06 10.76
N VAL A 15 4.68 -0.75 10.49
CA VAL A 15 6.02 -0.26 10.84
C VAL A 15 6.35 1.03 10.07
N GLN A 16 6.01 1.12 8.79
CA GLN A 16 6.20 2.33 7.98
C GLN A 16 5.39 3.53 8.51
N ASN A 17 4.14 3.31 8.89
CA ASN A 17 3.27 4.35 9.45
C ASN A 17 3.81 4.84 10.79
N TRP A 18 4.29 3.93 11.64
CA TRP A 18 4.95 4.29 12.88
C TRP A 18 6.21 5.14 12.64
N VAL A 19 7.02 4.79 11.62
CA VAL A 19 8.20 5.59 11.22
C VAL A 19 7.79 7.00 10.81
N ASN A 20 6.79 7.14 9.94
CA ASN A 20 6.36 8.45 9.46
C ASN A 20 5.86 9.34 10.61
N ALA A 21 5.05 8.78 11.51
CA ALA A 21 4.61 9.46 12.71
C ALA A 21 5.79 9.84 13.62
N ARG A 22 6.78 8.96 13.79
CA ARG A 22 7.96 9.23 14.61
C ARG A 22 8.81 10.36 14.04
N LYS A 23 9.06 10.37 12.73
CA LYS A 23 9.78 11.45 12.04
C LYS A 23 9.09 12.79 12.22
N HIS A 24 7.76 12.82 12.13
CA HIS A 24 6.99 14.04 12.39
C HIS A 24 7.19 14.54 13.83
N LEU A 25 7.07 13.67 14.83
CA LEU A 25 7.26 14.03 16.24
C LEU A 25 8.69 14.51 16.55
N ILE A 26 9.71 13.97 15.88
CA ILE A 26 11.09 14.46 16.00
C ILE A 26 11.20 15.87 15.39
N ALA A 27 10.60 16.08 14.20
CA ALA A 27 10.61 17.37 13.53
C ALA A 27 9.89 18.48 14.33
N THR A 28 8.84 18.13 15.09
CA THR A 28 8.12 19.07 15.98
C THR A 28 8.79 19.24 17.35
N GLY A 29 9.86 18.50 17.64
CA GLY A 29 10.56 18.52 18.93
C GLY A 29 9.85 17.77 20.07
N GLU A 30 8.79 17.02 19.77
CA GLU A 30 8.07 16.17 20.72
C GLU A 30 8.80 14.86 21.03
N LYS A 31 9.76 14.48 20.18
CA LYS A 31 10.66 13.34 20.38
C LYS A 31 12.13 13.72 20.20
N PRO A 32 13.04 13.04 20.93
CA PRO A 32 14.47 13.30 20.84
C PRO A 32 15.02 12.95 19.46
N LEU A 33 16.08 13.63 19.02
CA LEU A 33 16.71 13.38 17.72
C LEU A 33 17.34 11.97 17.66
N GLU A 34 17.74 11.44 18.81
CA GLU A 34 18.27 10.10 19.01
C GLU A 34 17.27 8.99 18.61
N ASP A 35 15.96 9.29 18.56
CA ASP A 35 14.96 8.34 18.02
C ASP A 35 15.13 8.11 16.51
N MET A 36 15.95 8.90 15.80
CA MET A 36 16.25 8.68 14.37
C MET A 36 16.95 7.34 14.11
N ASP A 37 17.78 6.85 15.02
CA ASP A 37 18.43 5.55 14.88
C ASP A 37 17.40 4.40 14.91
N LEU A 38 16.38 4.53 15.79
CA LEU A 38 15.25 3.59 15.86
C LEU A 38 14.36 3.66 14.62
N VAL A 39 14.22 4.85 14.04
CA VAL A 39 13.51 5.05 12.77
C VAL A 39 14.22 4.32 11.62
N ASP A 40 15.54 4.40 11.54
CA ASP A 40 16.32 3.77 10.48
C ASP A 40 16.33 2.23 10.63
N GLU A 41 16.41 1.72 11.87
CA GLU A 41 16.25 0.30 12.16
C GLU A 41 14.86 -0.21 11.73
N ALA A 42 13.80 0.54 12.06
CA ALA A 42 12.43 0.19 11.69
C ALA A 42 12.20 0.22 10.17
N LEU A 43 12.79 1.19 9.45
CA LEU A 43 12.75 1.23 7.98
C LEU A 43 13.43 0.01 7.36
N THR A 44 14.59 -0.36 7.87
CA THR A 44 15.35 -1.54 7.42
C THR A 44 14.51 -2.80 7.64
N CYS A 45 13.92 -2.93 8.83
CA CYS A 45 13.03 -4.03 9.19
C CYS A 45 11.82 -4.14 8.25
N ALA A 46 11.14 -3.02 7.95
CA ALA A 46 10.03 -3.01 7.00
C ALA A 46 10.45 -3.37 5.57
N ALA A 47 11.64 -2.93 5.13
CA ALA A 47 12.18 -3.26 3.82
C ALA A 47 12.53 -4.74 3.70
N GLU A 48 13.17 -5.32 4.72
CA GLU A 48 13.49 -6.75 4.78
C GLU A 48 12.22 -7.62 4.84
N MET A 49 11.17 -7.18 5.53
CA MET A 49 9.86 -7.87 5.51
C MET A 49 9.27 -7.89 4.10
N ARG A 50 9.34 -6.76 3.37
CA ARG A 50 8.89 -6.67 1.98
C ARG A 50 9.71 -7.58 1.06
N GLY A 51 11.04 -7.57 1.20
CA GLY A 51 11.95 -8.44 0.44
C GLY A 51 11.67 -9.92 0.68
N TRP A 52 11.57 -10.34 1.94
CA TRP A 52 11.26 -11.72 2.28
C TRP A 52 9.92 -12.18 1.69
N ARG A 53 8.88 -11.33 1.73
CA ARG A 53 7.55 -11.66 1.16
C ARG A 53 7.62 -11.86 -0.35
N PHE A 54 8.35 -10.99 -1.04
CA PHE A 54 8.58 -11.10 -2.48
C PHE A 54 9.28 -12.42 -2.83
N ASP A 55 10.35 -12.77 -2.10
CA ASP A 55 11.15 -13.98 -2.35
C ASP A 55 10.45 -15.30 -1.97
N ASN A 56 9.38 -15.25 -1.18
CA ASN A 56 8.67 -16.42 -0.66
C ASN A 56 7.24 -16.53 -1.16
N GLU A 57 6.95 -15.95 -2.31
CA GLU A 57 5.64 -16.02 -2.96
C GLU A 57 5.10 -17.47 -3.01
N GLY A 58 3.89 -17.69 -2.48
CA GLY A 58 3.25 -19.01 -2.45
C GLY A 58 3.60 -19.93 -1.27
N LYS A 59 4.64 -19.64 -0.47
CA LYS A 59 4.96 -20.41 0.77
C LYS A 59 4.16 -19.98 2.00
N TRP A 60 3.40 -18.90 1.88
CA TRP A 60 2.54 -18.33 2.90
C TRP A 60 1.05 -18.33 2.49
N ARG A 61 0.70 -19.02 1.39
CA ARG A 61 -0.66 -19.17 0.85
C ARG A 61 -1.17 -20.61 1.07
N VAL A 62 -2.36 -20.81 1.62
CA VAL A 62 -3.13 -22.05 1.44
C VAL A 62 -3.97 -21.86 0.18
N ARG A 63 -3.93 -22.82 -0.77
CA ARG A 63 -4.76 -22.75 -1.98
C ARG A 63 -6.22 -22.90 -1.59
N ALA A 64 -7.05 -21.93 -1.98
CA ALA A 64 -8.49 -22.02 -1.93
C ALA A 64 -9.01 -21.93 -3.37
N ASP A 65 -8.96 -23.06 -4.04
CA ASP A 65 -9.85 -23.42 -5.11
C ASP A 65 -11.30 -23.28 -4.60
N GLU A 66 -11.95 -22.12 -4.82
CA GLU A 66 -13.41 -21.96 -4.90
C GLU A 66 -13.84 -20.50 -5.22
N GLY A 67 -14.38 -20.28 -6.42
CA GLY A 67 -15.53 -19.40 -6.71
C GLY A 67 -15.47 -17.89 -6.40
N VAL A 68 -15.51 -17.06 -7.45
CA VAL A 68 -15.71 -15.60 -7.40
C VAL A 68 -17.05 -15.23 -6.73
N ASP A 69 -17.03 -14.36 -5.70
CA ASP A 69 -18.21 -13.86 -5.00
C ASP A 69 -18.66 -12.47 -5.53
N PRO A 70 -19.91 -12.32 -6.01
CA PRO A 70 -20.48 -11.06 -6.49
C PRO A 70 -20.65 -9.95 -5.42
N THR A 71 -20.46 -10.23 -4.12
CA THR A 71 -20.53 -9.22 -3.04
C THR A 71 -19.33 -8.25 -2.99
N THR A 72 -18.31 -8.46 -3.82
CA THR A 72 -17.13 -7.60 -3.88
C THR A 72 -17.35 -6.24 -4.56
N ALA A 73 -18.54 -5.97 -5.10
CA ALA A 73 -18.86 -4.70 -5.76
C ALA A 73 -18.99 -3.51 -4.78
N ASP A 74 -19.49 -3.72 -3.56
CA ASP A 74 -19.89 -2.64 -2.64
C ASP A 74 -18.93 -2.38 -1.46
N LEU A 75 -17.79 -3.07 -1.41
CA LEU A 75 -17.03 -3.21 -0.16
C LEU A 75 -16.31 -1.94 0.37
N PHE A 76 -16.10 -0.86 -0.41
CA PHE A 76 -15.01 0.08 -0.04
C PHE A 76 -15.28 1.58 -0.02
N LYS A 77 -16.49 2.11 -0.20
CA LYS A 77 -16.62 3.58 0.01
C LYS A 77 -16.29 3.93 1.47
N PRO A 78 -15.38 4.92 1.73
CA PRO A 78 -15.02 5.29 3.09
C PRO A 78 -16.27 5.60 3.90
N THR A 79 -16.43 5.01 5.09
CA THR A 79 -17.57 5.33 5.97
C THR A 79 -17.48 6.76 6.53
N GLY A 80 -16.30 7.38 6.48
CA GLY A 80 -16.07 8.81 6.71
C GLY A 80 -16.22 9.64 5.43
N ASN A 81 -16.20 10.98 5.55
CA ASN A 81 -16.19 11.90 4.41
C ASN A 81 -17.39 11.80 3.43
N HIS A 82 -18.59 11.53 3.95
CA HIS A 82 -19.82 11.35 3.14
C HIS A 82 -19.73 10.27 2.06
N GLY A 83 -18.83 9.29 2.20
CA GLY A 83 -18.61 8.26 1.17
C GLY A 83 -17.75 8.72 0.00
N LEU A 84 -17.08 9.87 0.11
CA LEU A 84 -16.18 10.42 -0.90
C LEU A 84 -14.73 10.06 -0.60
N VAL A 85 -13.98 9.78 -1.66
CA VAL A 85 -12.54 9.61 -1.64
C VAL A 85 -11.90 10.98 -1.91
N ASP A 86 -11.26 11.58 -0.92
CA ASP A 86 -10.43 12.78 -1.15
C ASP A 86 -9.02 12.41 -1.62
N ALA A 87 -8.20 13.42 -1.94
CA ALA A 87 -6.87 13.22 -2.48
C ALA A 87 -5.94 12.46 -1.51
N GLU A 88 -6.08 12.71 -0.20
CA GLU A 88 -5.29 12.03 0.84
C GLU A 88 -5.65 10.54 0.92
N ILE A 89 -6.95 10.22 0.98
CA ILE A 89 -7.43 8.83 1.00
C ILE A 89 -7.01 8.09 -0.27
N CYS A 90 -7.15 8.74 -1.43
CA CYS A 90 -6.74 8.18 -2.72
C CYS A 90 -5.23 7.88 -2.75
N PHE A 91 -4.41 8.87 -2.40
CA PHE A 91 -2.95 8.72 -2.36
C PHE A 91 -2.51 7.61 -1.40
N ASN A 92 -3.02 7.60 -0.18
CA ASN A 92 -2.71 6.57 0.82
C ASN A 92 -3.09 5.16 0.35
N SER A 93 -4.19 5.03 -0.40
CA SER A 93 -4.61 3.74 -0.95
C SER A 93 -3.69 3.28 -2.08
N LEU A 94 -3.21 4.20 -2.91
CA LEU A 94 -2.24 3.89 -3.96
C LEU A 94 -0.88 3.45 -3.40
N LEU A 95 -0.48 3.92 -2.22
CA LEU A 95 0.72 3.45 -1.54
C LEU A 95 0.65 1.95 -1.17
N LEU A 96 -0.55 1.38 -1.07
CA LEU A 96 -0.74 -0.07 -0.87
C LEU A 96 -0.34 -0.88 -2.11
N VAL A 97 -0.17 -0.21 -3.26
CA VAL A 97 0.19 -0.81 -4.54
C VAL A 97 1.60 -0.38 -4.95
N CYS A 98 2.57 -1.30 -4.86
CA CYS A 98 3.99 -1.03 -5.13
C CYS A 98 4.36 -0.78 -6.61
N ASP A 99 3.39 -0.60 -7.51
CA ASP A 99 3.63 -0.49 -8.97
C ASP A 99 3.04 0.80 -9.57
N THR A 100 3.06 1.88 -8.80
CA THR A 100 2.65 3.22 -9.27
C THR A 100 3.72 4.25 -8.96
N ASP A 101 3.89 5.22 -9.87
CA ASP A 101 4.78 6.38 -9.68
C ASP A 101 3.92 7.63 -9.51
N VAL A 102 3.12 7.64 -8.44
CA VAL A 102 2.13 8.69 -8.17
C VAL A 102 2.59 9.50 -6.96
N THR A 103 2.55 10.83 -7.09
CA THR A 103 2.80 11.78 -5.99
C THR A 103 1.48 12.34 -5.45
N GLU A 104 1.50 12.83 -4.21
CA GLU A 104 0.34 13.50 -3.59
C GLU A 104 -0.13 14.71 -4.41
N ASP A 105 0.82 15.53 -4.90
CA ASP A 105 0.54 16.68 -5.77
C ASP A 105 -0.17 16.27 -7.07
N LEU A 106 0.19 15.12 -7.65
CA LEU A 106 -0.48 14.61 -8.85
C LEU A 106 -1.93 14.21 -8.54
N VAL A 107 -2.16 13.50 -7.44
CA VAL A 107 -3.51 13.07 -7.02
C VAL A 107 -4.40 14.27 -6.74
N ALA A 108 -3.86 15.36 -6.17
CA ALA A 108 -4.60 16.59 -5.93
C ALA A 108 -5.15 17.25 -7.20
N THR A 109 -4.64 16.89 -8.39
CA THR A 109 -5.16 17.37 -9.69
C THR A 109 -6.29 16.51 -10.26
N TRP A 110 -6.57 15.35 -9.68
CA TRP A 110 -7.53 14.40 -10.21
C TRP A 110 -8.98 14.78 -9.92
N THR A 111 -9.88 14.40 -10.84
CA THR A 111 -11.32 14.51 -10.62
C THR A 111 -11.79 13.52 -9.56
N GLN A 112 -12.97 13.75 -8.98
CA GLN A 112 -13.58 12.79 -8.05
C GLN A 112 -13.73 11.40 -8.68
N GLU A 113 -14.11 11.31 -9.95
CA GLU A 113 -14.24 10.05 -10.67
C GLU A 113 -12.88 9.32 -10.81
N GLN A 114 -11.80 10.06 -11.08
CA GLN A 114 -10.46 9.51 -11.12
C GLN A 114 -10.02 9.00 -9.74
N MET A 115 -10.27 9.77 -8.68
CA MET A 115 -9.95 9.34 -7.31
C MET A 115 -10.75 8.10 -6.90
N ASP A 116 -12.05 8.04 -7.18
CA ASP A 116 -12.90 6.89 -6.89
C ASP A 116 -12.40 5.63 -7.63
N ARG A 117 -12.05 5.75 -8.92
CA ARG A 117 -11.52 4.63 -9.72
C ARG A 117 -10.15 4.17 -9.26
N ALA A 118 -9.27 5.10 -8.91
CA ALA A 118 -7.94 4.78 -8.40
C ALA A 118 -8.01 4.09 -7.04
N TYR A 119 -8.87 4.59 -6.16
CA TYR A 119 -9.13 4.01 -4.85
C TYR A 119 -9.72 2.59 -4.96
N ASP A 120 -10.78 2.39 -5.76
CA ASP A 120 -11.40 1.07 -5.94
C ASP A 120 -10.40 0.04 -6.48
N TRP A 121 -9.62 0.44 -7.51
CA TRP A 121 -8.56 -0.40 -8.05
C TRP A 121 -7.49 -0.72 -7.01
N ALA A 122 -6.98 0.28 -6.28
CA ALA A 122 -5.91 0.11 -5.32
C ALA A 122 -6.34 -0.77 -4.14
N MET A 123 -7.55 -0.56 -3.61
CA MET A 123 -8.10 -1.36 -2.53
C MET A 123 -8.34 -2.81 -2.96
N ARG A 124 -8.98 -3.04 -4.12
CA ARG A 124 -9.20 -4.41 -4.63
C ARG A 124 -7.89 -5.12 -4.89
N LEU A 125 -6.92 -4.43 -5.48
CA LEU A 125 -5.60 -5.00 -5.71
C LEU A 125 -4.89 -5.29 -4.38
N HIS A 126 -4.98 -4.40 -3.39
CA HIS A 126 -4.45 -4.62 -2.06
C HIS A 126 -5.10 -5.82 -1.36
N LEU A 127 -6.42 -5.96 -1.44
CA LEU A 127 -7.16 -7.04 -0.78
C LEU A 127 -6.95 -8.37 -1.47
N HIS A 128 -6.94 -8.36 -2.80
CA HIS A 128 -6.55 -9.50 -3.61
C HIS A 128 -5.12 -9.94 -3.27
N ALA A 129 -4.22 -8.97 -3.02
CA ALA A 129 -2.87 -9.23 -2.52
C ALA A 129 -2.79 -9.62 -1.03
N SER A 130 -3.85 -9.37 -0.26
CA SER A 130 -3.99 -9.65 1.18
C SER A 130 -4.90 -10.85 1.45
N ASP A 131 -4.74 -11.90 0.64
CA ASP A 131 -5.40 -13.21 0.80
C ASP A 131 -6.93 -13.23 0.59
N ASN A 132 -7.51 -12.16 0.02
CA ASN A 132 -8.91 -12.15 -0.40
C ASN A 132 -9.00 -12.50 -1.89
N SER A 133 -8.63 -13.72 -2.27
CA SER A 133 -8.56 -14.16 -3.68
C SER A 133 -9.90 -14.12 -4.43
N GLY A 134 -11.03 -14.15 -3.71
CA GLY A 134 -12.37 -13.92 -4.25
C GLY A 134 -12.63 -12.46 -4.69
N VAL A 135 -11.73 -11.53 -4.34
CA VAL A 135 -11.80 -10.12 -4.77
C VAL A 135 -11.39 -10.03 -6.24
N PHE A 136 -12.34 -9.65 -7.07
CA PHE A 136 -12.07 -9.27 -8.45
C PHE A 136 -11.27 -7.95 -8.48
N VAL A 137 -10.17 -7.93 -9.22
CA VAL A 137 -9.35 -6.73 -9.44
C VAL A 137 -9.61 -6.20 -10.84
N PRO A 138 -10.10 -4.95 -11.00
CA PRO A 138 -10.29 -4.34 -12.30
C PRO A 138 -8.95 -4.03 -12.98
N GLU A 139 -8.97 -3.76 -14.27
CA GLU A 139 -7.79 -3.25 -14.97
C GLU A 139 -7.32 -1.92 -14.35
N ARG A 140 -6.00 -1.70 -14.37
CA ARG A 140 -5.41 -0.44 -13.90
C ARG A 140 -6.00 0.72 -14.70
N PRO A 141 -6.51 1.77 -14.02
CA PRO A 141 -6.90 3.00 -14.70
C PRO A 141 -5.75 3.61 -15.51
N ASP A 142 -6.04 4.03 -16.73
CA ASP A 142 -5.11 4.53 -17.75
C ASP A 142 -4.34 5.80 -17.33
N PHE A 143 -4.93 6.61 -16.46
CA PHE A 143 -4.31 7.82 -15.90
C PHE A 143 -3.33 7.55 -14.75
N ILE A 144 -3.22 6.29 -14.26
CA ILE A 144 -2.26 5.92 -13.22
C ILE A 144 -0.92 5.53 -13.88
N PRO A 145 0.15 6.32 -13.71
CA PRO A 145 1.45 6.00 -14.29
C PRO A 145 2.01 4.69 -13.70
N LYS A 146 2.61 3.87 -14.56
CA LYS A 146 3.38 2.71 -14.13
C LYS A 146 4.73 3.16 -13.60
N PHE A 147 5.25 2.44 -12.62
CA PHE A 147 6.64 2.62 -12.23
C PHE A 147 7.54 2.28 -13.42
N ALA A 148 8.20 3.30 -13.99
CA ALA A 148 9.18 3.08 -15.04
C ALA A 148 10.42 2.46 -14.39
N ARG A 149 10.66 1.16 -14.61
CA ARG A 149 12.01 0.61 -14.35
C ARG A 149 12.98 1.47 -15.14
N LEU A 150 13.91 2.13 -14.44
CA LEU A 150 15.13 2.62 -15.06
C LEU A 150 15.70 1.46 -15.87
N ALA A 151 15.64 1.55 -17.20
CA ALA A 151 16.34 0.63 -18.06
C ALA A 151 17.80 0.69 -17.62
N GLY A 152 18.30 -0.43 -17.09
CA GLY A 152 19.68 -0.53 -16.63
C GLY A 152 20.59 -0.02 -17.74
N THR A 153 21.41 0.97 -17.41
CA THR A 153 22.55 1.36 -18.22
C THR A 153 23.56 0.22 -18.15
N ASP A 154 23.36 -0.82 -18.96
CA ASP A 154 24.43 -1.72 -19.32
C ASP A 154 25.29 -0.99 -20.37
N SER A 155 26.45 -0.52 -19.94
CA SER A 155 27.56 -0.06 -20.78
C SER A 155 28.87 -0.57 -20.19
#